data_AF-A0A261FD12-F1
#
_entry.id   AF-A0A261FD12-F1
#
_cell.length_a   1.000
_cell.length_b   1.000
_cell.length_c   1.000
_cell.angle_alpha   90.00
_cell.angle_beta   90.00
_cell.angle_gamma   90.00
#
_symmetry.space_group_name_H-M   'P 1'
#
loop_
_entity.id
_entity.type
_entity.pdbx_description
1 polymer ?
#
loop_
_entity_poly.entity_id
_entity_poly.type
_entity_poly.pdbx_seq_one_letter_code
_entity_poly.pdbx_strand_id
1 'polypeptide(L)'
;MDGQPKRLAAVQWLIDHHRDALEYELIRLGLRLRWLGGPLLSWRDVWLIAANAPAGSRLASLLDQRNAWTPADWWLRSIEYSLRWLVWAKTKDGQRNRGKPKPTPAPGDTTPKRRDPELTGMGKQELRAYLRRPRVAFT
;
A
#
# COMPACT_ATOMS: atom_id res chain seq x y z
N MET A 1 -15.67 25.85 -17.28
CA MET A 1 -16.15 25.50 -15.93
C MET A 1 -15.57 24.15 -15.51
N ASP A 2 -14.25 24.16 -15.34
CA ASP A 2 -13.36 23.45 -14.43
C ASP A 2 -13.89 22.25 -13.64
N GLY A 3 -13.56 21.04 -14.12
CA GLY A 3 -12.63 20.08 -13.49
C GLY A 3 -12.73 19.67 -12.00
N GLN A 4 -13.64 20.22 -11.19
CA GLN A 4 -13.76 19.93 -9.76
C GLN A 4 -14.49 18.64 -9.32
N PRO A 5 -15.17 17.81 -10.17
CA PRO A 5 -16.02 16.74 -9.63
C PRO A 5 -15.25 15.57 -9.00
N LYS A 6 -13.96 15.38 -9.29
CA LYS A 6 -13.19 14.26 -8.73
C LYS A 6 -12.67 14.51 -7.30
N ARG A 7 -12.26 15.75 -6.99
CA ARG A 7 -11.67 16.07 -5.67
C ARG A 7 -12.74 16.18 -4.60
N LEU A 8 -13.86 16.81 -4.91
CA LEU A 8 -14.97 17.01 -3.98
C LEU A 8 -15.61 15.66 -3.62
N ALA A 9 -15.81 14.79 -4.61
CA ALA A 9 -16.27 13.41 -4.38
C ALA A 9 -15.31 12.60 -3.51
N ALA A 10 -13.98 12.77 -3.68
CA ALA A 10 -13.00 12.08 -2.84
C ALA A 10 -13.04 12.54 -1.37
N VAL A 11 -13.21 13.84 -1.13
CA VAL A 11 -13.36 14.38 0.23
C VAL A 11 -14.68 13.91 0.85
N GLN A 12 -15.77 13.91 0.09
CA GLN A 12 -17.05 13.38 0.56
C GLN A 12 -16.92 11.91 0.95
N TRP A 13 -16.32 11.08 0.10
CA TRP A 13 -16.07 9.68 0.39
C TRP A 13 -15.23 9.47 1.66
N LEU A 14 -14.19 10.30 1.86
CA LEU A 14 -13.37 10.30 3.07
C LEU A 14 -14.16 10.64 4.32
N ILE A 15 -15.06 11.63 4.25
CA ILE A 15 -15.93 12.00 5.37
C ILE A 15 -16.88 10.86 5.69
N ASP A 16 -17.44 10.19 4.68
CA ASP A 16 -18.43 9.13 4.89
C ASP A 16 -17.81 7.84 5.46
N HIS A 17 -16.59 7.49 5.05
CA HIS A 17 -15.97 6.19 5.39
C HIS A 17 -14.86 6.30 6.46
N HIS A 18 -14.22 7.46 6.59
CA HIS A 18 -13.00 7.64 7.39
C HIS A 18 -13.01 8.95 8.20
N ARG A 19 -14.21 9.40 8.63
CA ARG A 19 -14.42 10.67 9.34
C ARG A 19 -13.45 10.92 10.48
N ASP A 20 -13.29 9.96 11.38
CA ASP A 20 -12.50 10.13 12.60
C ASP A 20 -11.02 10.34 12.30
N ALA A 21 -10.48 9.63 11.30
CA ALA A 21 -9.09 9.78 10.89
C ALA A 21 -8.85 11.14 10.23
N LEU A 22 -9.79 11.59 9.40
CA LEU A 22 -9.75 12.91 8.80
C LEU A 22 -9.85 14.01 9.85
N GLU A 23 -10.80 13.89 10.78
CA GLU A 23 -11.02 14.87 11.84
C GLU A 23 -9.83 14.95 12.80
N TYR A 24 -9.18 13.82 13.09
CA TYR A 24 -7.93 13.80 13.86
C TYR A 24 -6.80 14.59 13.16
N GLU A 25 -6.59 14.39 11.86
CA GLU A 25 -5.57 15.17 11.12
C GLU A 25 -5.90 16.66 11.08
N LEU A 26 -7.18 17.02 10.94
CA LEU A 26 -7.62 18.41 11.03
C LEU A 26 -7.32 19.00 12.42
N ILE A 27 -7.65 18.28 13.50
CA ILE A 27 -7.40 18.71 14.89
C ILE A 27 -5.92 18.90 15.15
N ARG A 28 -5.06 18.02 14.62
CA ARG A 28 -3.60 18.14 14.72
C ARG A 28 -3.08 19.44 14.10
N LEU A 29 -3.76 19.95 13.08
CA LEU A 29 -3.48 21.23 12.43
C LEU A 29 -4.24 22.42 13.05
N GLY A 30 -4.97 22.21 14.15
CA GLY A 30 -5.76 23.25 14.82
C GLY A 30 -7.11 23.55 14.14
N LEU A 31 -7.52 22.73 13.19
CA LEU A 31 -8.76 22.85 12.43
C LEU A 31 -9.82 21.89 12.96
N ARG A 32 -11.10 22.15 12.63
CA ARG A 32 -12.19 21.23 12.95
C ARG A 32 -13.08 21.01 11.75
N LEU A 33 -13.52 19.77 11.53
CA LEU A 33 -14.34 19.42 10.35
C LEU A 33 -15.63 20.25 10.27
N ARG A 34 -16.23 20.60 11.41
CA ARG A 34 -17.41 21.47 11.48
C ARG A 34 -17.22 22.89 10.94
N TRP A 35 -15.98 23.33 10.70
CA TRP A 35 -15.68 24.64 10.10
C TRP A 35 -15.73 24.61 8.57
N LEU A 36 -15.92 23.42 7.97
CA LEU A 36 -16.00 23.23 6.53
C LEU A 36 -17.14 24.06 5.92
N GLY A 37 -16.80 24.80 4.86
CA GLY A 37 -17.74 25.72 4.19
C GLY A 37 -17.73 27.13 4.75
N GLY A 38 -16.96 27.38 5.82
CA GLY A 38 -16.65 28.72 6.32
C GLY A 38 -15.38 29.32 5.69
N PRO A 39 -15.04 30.58 6.03
CA PRO A 39 -13.85 31.26 5.51
C PRO A 39 -12.53 30.65 5.99
N LEU A 40 -12.56 29.85 7.06
CA LEU A 40 -11.38 29.24 7.67
C LEU A 40 -11.04 27.83 7.13
N LEU A 41 -11.99 27.16 6.48
CA LEU A 41 -11.81 25.79 6.00
C LEU A 41 -12.66 25.51 4.76
N SER A 42 -12.02 25.46 3.59
CA SER A 42 -12.66 25.10 2.34
C SER A 42 -12.56 23.60 2.05
N TRP A 43 -13.40 23.10 1.14
CA TRP A 43 -13.29 21.73 0.61
C TRP A 43 -11.92 21.44 -0.02
N ARG A 44 -11.29 22.47 -0.61
CA ARG A 44 -9.95 22.35 -1.18
C ARG A 44 -8.89 22.14 -0.11
N ASP A 45 -9.03 22.80 1.05
CA ASP A 45 -8.07 22.68 2.15
C ASP A 45 -8.14 21.28 2.77
N VAL A 46 -9.35 20.76 2.98
CA VAL A 46 -9.55 19.38 3.45
C VAL A 46 -8.93 18.38 2.47
N TRP A 47 -9.13 18.58 1.16
CA TRP A 47 -8.49 17.75 0.14
C TRP A 47 -6.95 17.81 0.23
N LEU A 48 -6.37 19.02 0.35
CA LEU A 48 -4.92 19.19 0.46
C LEU A 48 -4.35 18.53 1.71
N ILE A 49 -5.03 18.65 2.85
CA ILE A 49 -4.62 18.03 4.11
C ILE A 49 -4.66 16.51 3.99
N ALA A 50 -5.74 15.94 3.44
CA ALA A 50 -5.87 14.51 3.25
C ALA A 50 -4.85 13.94 2.26
N ALA A 51 -4.64 14.63 1.14
CA ALA A 51 -3.70 14.20 0.10
C ALA A 51 -2.23 14.26 0.55
N ASN A 52 -1.90 15.14 1.50
CA ASN A 52 -0.56 15.33 2.03
C ASN A 52 -0.43 14.86 3.49
N ALA A 53 -1.32 13.97 3.94
CA ALA A 53 -1.24 13.40 5.27
C ALA A 53 0.12 12.70 5.45
N PRO A 54 0.86 12.97 6.55
CA PRO A 54 2.21 12.48 6.70
C PRO A 54 2.24 10.94 6.77
N ALA A 55 3.30 10.33 6.26
CA ALA A 55 3.53 8.89 6.45
C ALA A 55 3.60 8.55 7.95
N GLY A 56 3.01 7.42 8.33
CA GLY A 56 2.77 7.02 9.72
C GLY A 56 1.49 7.60 10.33
N SER A 57 0.81 8.56 9.68
CA SER A 57 -0.50 9.03 10.14
C SER A 57 -1.58 7.97 9.94
N ARG A 58 -2.62 8.01 10.78
CA ARG A 58 -3.76 7.10 10.68
C ARG A 58 -4.48 7.27 9.33
N LEU A 59 -4.65 8.52 8.89
CA LEU A 59 -5.31 8.81 7.62
C LEU A 59 -4.51 8.27 6.42
N ALA A 60 -3.19 8.51 6.38
CA ALA A 60 -2.36 8.01 5.30
C ALA A 60 -2.34 6.47 5.27
N SER A 61 -2.29 5.82 6.43
CA SER A 61 -2.31 4.35 6.58
C SER A 61 -3.61 3.70 6.08
N LEU A 62 -4.74 4.39 6.25
CA LEU A 62 -6.04 3.91 5.79
C LEU A 62 -6.17 4.02 4.27
N LEU A 63 -5.64 5.11 3.70
CA LEU A 63 -5.62 5.33 2.25
C LEU A 63 -4.68 4.38 1.52
N ASP A 64 -3.49 4.14 2.09
CA ASP A 64 -2.55 3.12 1.61
C ASP A 64 -1.84 2.50 2.82
N GLN A 65 -1.95 1.19 2.98
CA GLN A 65 -1.33 0.46 4.07
C GLN A 65 0.20 0.65 4.11
N ARG A 66 0.84 0.91 2.97
CA ARG A 66 2.30 1.18 2.91
C ARG A 66 2.70 2.44 3.66
N ASN A 67 1.80 3.41 3.76
CA ASN A 67 2.00 4.64 4.52
C ASN A 67 1.81 4.45 6.02
N ALA A 68 1.50 3.24 6.50
CA ALA A 68 1.53 2.94 7.93
C ALA A 68 2.92 3.07 8.54
N TRP A 69 3.96 2.93 7.71
CA TRP A 69 5.34 3.10 8.12
C TRP A 69 5.90 4.43 7.66
N THR A 70 6.68 5.04 8.53
CA THR A 70 7.50 6.20 8.20
C THR A 70 8.72 5.77 7.39
N PRO A 71 9.41 6.69 6.69
CA PRO A 71 10.68 6.39 6.02
C PRO A 71 11.73 5.77 6.96
N ALA A 72 11.74 6.17 8.24
CA ALA A 72 12.64 5.61 9.24
C ALA A 72 12.35 4.13 9.53
N ASP A 73 11.08 3.73 9.58
CA ASP A 73 10.69 2.32 9.79
C ASP A 73 11.14 1.44 8.60
N TRP A 74 11.03 1.97 7.38
CA TRP A 74 11.54 1.30 6.19
C TRP A 74 13.06 1.09 6.23
N TRP A 75 13.82 2.11 6.64
CA TRP A 75 15.25 1.99 6.83
C TRP A 75 15.58 1.00 7.95
N LEU A 76 14.87 1.06 9.07
CA LEU A 76 15.11 0.16 10.19
C LEU A 76 14.88 -1.30 9.81
N ARG A 77 13.80 -1.59 9.05
CA ARG A 77 13.58 -2.93 8.46
C ARG A 77 14.74 -3.37 7.58
N SER A 78 15.24 -2.48 6.72
CA SER A 78 16.36 -2.78 5.82
C SER A 78 17.64 -3.10 6.59
N ILE A 79 17.94 -2.32 7.61
CA ILE A 79 19.11 -2.49 8.49
C ILE A 79 18.99 -3.82 9.25
N GLU A 80 17.85 -4.06 9.89
CA GLU A 80 17.60 -5.28 10.68
C GLU A 80 17.74 -6.54 9.80
N TYR A 81 17.18 -6.52 8.59
CA TYR A 81 17.34 -7.63 7.64
C TYR A 81 18.79 -7.80 7.18
N SER A 82 19.49 -6.70 6.87
CA SER A 82 20.90 -6.74 6.48
C SER A 82 21.79 -7.33 7.58
N LEU A 83 21.51 -7.01 8.85
CA LEU A 83 22.23 -7.58 10.00
C LEU A 83 22.00 -9.09 10.12
N ARG A 84 20.75 -9.55 10.08
CA ARG A 84 20.44 -11.00 10.09
C ARG A 84 21.10 -11.71 8.92
N TRP A 85 21.08 -11.09 7.74
CA TRP A 85 21.72 -11.64 6.55
C TRP A 85 23.23 -11.74 6.69
N LEU A 86 23.90 -10.70 7.22
CA LEU A 86 25.35 -10.70 7.44
C LEU A 86 25.79 -11.77 8.45
N VAL A 87 25.02 -11.94 9.52
CA VAL A 87 25.25 -13.01 10.50
C VAL A 87 25.12 -14.37 9.82
N TRP A 88 24.02 -14.59 9.09
CA TRP A 88 23.78 -15.82 8.34
C TRP A 88 24.88 -16.12 7.32
N ALA A 89 25.33 -15.13 6.56
CA ALA A 89 26.33 -15.29 5.50
C ALA A 89 27.68 -15.81 6.04
N LYS A 90 27.98 -15.55 7.32
CA LYS A 90 29.19 -16.02 8.00
C LYS A 90 29.06 -17.45 8.55
N THR A 91 27.89 -18.07 8.50
CA THR A 91 27.67 -19.44 9.00
C THR A 91 27.99 -20.51 7.96
N LYS A 92 28.15 -21.78 8.39
CA LYS A 92 28.23 -22.93 7.48
C LYS A 92 26.98 -23.09 6.62
N ASP A 93 25.82 -22.70 7.15
CA ASP A 93 24.56 -22.71 6.40
C ASP A 93 24.56 -21.63 5.30
N GLY A 94 25.14 -20.47 5.57
CA GLY A 94 25.41 -19.44 4.57
C GLY A 94 26.28 -19.93 3.42
N GLN A 95 27.39 -20.61 3.74
CA GLN A 95 28.28 -21.22 2.73
C GLN A 95 27.57 -22.27 1.87
N ARG A 96 26.61 -23.00 2.45
CA ARG A 96 25.82 -24.03 1.76
C ARG A 96 24.51 -23.49 1.18
N ASN A 97 24.27 -22.17 1.28
CA ASN A 97 23.05 -21.48 0.87
C ASN A 97 21.75 -22.10 1.42
N ARG A 98 21.74 -22.44 2.71
CA ARG A 98 20.59 -23.03 3.41
C ARG A 98 20.07 -22.08 4.50
N GLY A 99 18.78 -22.12 4.79
CA GLY A 99 18.21 -21.39 5.92
C GLY A 99 18.33 -19.85 5.84
N LYS A 100 18.33 -19.28 4.63
CA LYS A 100 18.45 -17.83 4.45
C LYS A 100 17.34 -17.09 5.20
N PRO A 101 17.67 -16.05 6.00
CA PRO A 101 16.66 -15.26 6.69
C PRO A 101 15.74 -14.57 5.67
N LYS A 102 14.47 -14.41 6.06
CA LYS A 102 13.48 -13.66 5.27
C LYS A 102 13.33 -12.25 5.86
N PRO A 103 13.15 -11.22 5.02
CA PRO A 103 12.80 -9.89 5.51
C PRO A 103 11.52 -9.94 6.35
N THR A 104 11.46 -9.15 7.41
CA THR A 104 10.23 -8.92 8.18
C THR A 104 9.13 -8.44 7.24
N PRO A 105 7.88 -8.90 7.32
CA PRO A 105 6.82 -8.42 6.44
C PRO A 105 6.57 -6.92 6.67
N ALA A 106 6.50 -6.13 5.58
CA ALA A 106 6.12 -4.72 5.67
C ALA A 106 4.60 -4.54 5.56
N PRO A 107 4.04 -3.40 5.98
CA PRO A 107 2.64 -3.09 5.78
C PRO A 107 2.28 -3.08 4.30
N GLY A 108 1.18 -3.75 3.95
CA GLY A 108 0.77 -3.94 2.57
C GLY A 108 1.58 -4.99 1.80
N ASP A 109 2.60 -5.61 2.38
CA ASP A 109 3.18 -6.85 1.82
C ASP A 109 2.13 -7.95 1.99
N THR A 110 1.37 -8.22 0.93
CA THR A 110 0.66 -9.48 0.83
C THR A 110 1.71 -10.57 0.78
N THR A 111 1.63 -11.53 1.72
CA THR A 111 2.42 -12.77 1.58
C THR A 111 2.18 -13.28 0.17
N PRO A 112 3.22 -13.63 -0.60
CA PRO A 112 3.00 -14.13 -1.95
C PRO A 112 2.05 -15.31 -1.80
N LYS A 113 0.82 -15.16 -2.32
CA LYS A 113 -0.13 -16.27 -2.39
C LYS A 113 0.67 -17.41 -2.97
N ARG A 114 0.72 -18.53 -2.23
CA ARG A 114 1.26 -19.79 -2.73
C ARG A 114 0.69 -19.94 -4.14
N ARG A 115 1.55 -19.98 -5.17
CA ARG A 115 1.13 -20.08 -6.58
C ARG A 115 -0.02 -21.07 -6.62
N ASP A 116 -1.20 -20.63 -7.07
CA ASP A 116 -2.32 -21.55 -7.24
C ASP A 116 -1.79 -22.73 -8.05
N PRO A 117 -1.90 -23.98 -7.55
CA PRO A 117 -1.40 -25.13 -8.28
C PRO A 117 -2.07 -25.28 -9.66
N GLU A 118 -3.25 -24.66 -9.86
CA GLU A 118 -3.91 -24.56 -11.16
C GLU A 118 -3.23 -23.60 -12.15
N LEU A 119 -2.50 -22.59 -11.68
CA LEU A 119 -1.72 -21.69 -12.54
C LEU A 119 -0.33 -22.28 -12.77
N THR A 120 -0.31 -23.42 -13.47
CA THR A 120 0.93 -24.02 -13.97
C THR A 120 1.48 -23.14 -15.09
N GLY A 121 2.71 -22.64 -14.93
CA GLY A 121 3.40 -21.90 -15.98
C GLY A 121 3.68 -22.82 -17.17
N MET A 122 3.00 -22.59 -18.30
CA MET A 122 3.25 -23.34 -19.54
C MET A 122 4.59 -22.92 -20.16
N GLY A 123 5.29 -23.87 -20.78
CA GLY A 123 6.43 -23.57 -21.63
C GLY A 123 6.01 -22.73 -22.85
N LYS A 124 6.93 -21.95 -23.44
CA LYS A 124 6.61 -21.05 -24.59
C LYS A 124 5.98 -21.80 -25.78
N GLN A 125 6.37 -23.05 -26.01
CA GLN A 125 5.80 -23.90 -27.06
C GLN A 125 4.39 -24.40 -26.70
N GLU A 126 4.20 -24.79 -25.45
CA GLU A 126 2.93 -25.28 -24.91
C GLU A 126 1.88 -24.16 -24.84
N LEU A 127 2.29 -22.96 -24.43
CA LEU A 127 1.45 -21.76 -24.48
C LEU A 127 1.03 -21.43 -25.91
N ARG A 128 1.95 -21.53 -26.88
CA ARG A 128 1.62 -21.33 -28.31
C ARG A 128 0.62 -22.35 -28.82
N ALA A 129 0.76 -23.61 -28.42
CA ALA A 129 -0.19 -24.67 -28.78
C ALA A 129 -1.56 -24.43 -28.14
N TYR A 130 -1.59 -24.03 -26.87
CA TYR A 130 -2.83 -23.67 -26.16
C TYR A 130 -3.56 -22.50 -26.82
N LEU A 131 -2.84 -21.42 -27.15
CA LEU A 131 -3.43 -20.23 -27.80
C LEU A 131 -3.92 -20.50 -29.23
N ARG A 132 -3.40 -21.54 -29.90
CA ARG A 132 -3.84 -21.98 -31.23
C ARG A 132 -5.10 -22.85 -31.21
N ARG A 133 -5.51 -23.37 -30.05
CA ARG A 133 -6.76 -24.11 -29.96
C ARG A 133 -7.94 -23.16 -30.22
N PRO A 134 -8.89 -23.52 -31.09
CA PRO A 134 -10.06 -22.70 -31.33
C PRO A 134 -10.82 -22.53 -30.01
N ARG A 135 -11.04 -21.29 -29.58
CA ARG A 135 -11.85 -20.95 -28.41
C ARG A 135 -13.31 -21.00 -28.81
N VAL A 136 -13.79 -22.19 -29.13
CA VAL A 136 -15.19 -22.41 -29.46
C VAL A 136 -15.96 -22.49 -28.16
N ALA A 137 -16.80 -21.50 -27.90
CA ALA A 137 -18.00 -21.70 -27.10
C ALA A 137 -18.92 -22.58 -27.96
N PHE A 138 -18.94 -23.88 -27.69
CA PHE A 138 -20.03 -24.72 -28.16
C PHE A 138 -21.16 -24.62 -27.13
N THR A 139 -22.26 -24.01 -27.63
CA THR A 139 -23.65 -23.96 -27.10
C THR A 139 -23.86 -23.34 -25.73
#